data_AF-A0A8J5C4B4-F1
#
_entry.id   AF-A0A8J5C4B4-F1
#
_cell.length_a   1.000
_cell.length_b   1.000
_cell.length_c   1.000
_cell.angle_alpha   90.00
_cell.angle_beta   90.00
_cell.angle_gamma   90.00
#
_symmetry.space_group_name_H-M   'P 1'
#
loop_
_entity.id
_entity.type
_entity.pdbx_description
1 polymer ?
#
loop_
_entity_poly.entity_id
_entity_poly.type
_entity_poly.pdbx_seq_one_letter_code
_entity_poly.pdbx_strand_id
1 'polypeptide(L)'
;MSANSSRAWNGAGPLRNERGVRFNLWFCRSSLVQNFGRRRERERERERNRGRRPSYGEETDVACRLRQTTSLFHHDHQNPAPPSESVPPSIATIQGFGKKPRTLTTDDSPIRVEFAQHVDYLNHLNDKRERVVKASRDVTMNSKKVIFQVHRMSKENREETLAKAENDLAAVTNQYMSKLVKELHGTDFWKLRRSYTFAVQEYVEAATLFRFCKSGTLLNLAEINASLLPLTEESIEPLQINVLDYLLGLADLTGELMRLAIGRISDGEIEYAEKICQFVRDIYRELTLLVPIMDDNFEMKKKMETMLQSLVKIENGARTAFFLFGKFLRFTLYFHLFPACFSVHVRGSEYIPLLGSADPDYSFLGLADTE
;
A
#
# COMPACT_ATOMS: atom_id res chain seq x y z
N MET A 1 -49.85 14.16 -30.38
CA MET A 1 -49.08 15.31 -30.87
C MET A 1 -47.65 15.19 -30.36
N SER A 2 -46.68 15.25 -31.28
CA SER A 2 -45.21 15.35 -31.12
C SER A 2 -44.48 14.15 -30.46
N ALA A 3 -43.91 13.20 -31.22
CA ALA A 3 -42.65 13.21 -31.99
C ALA A 3 -41.39 12.97 -31.11
N ASN A 4 -40.82 11.75 -31.06
CA ASN A 4 -39.86 11.09 -31.98
C ASN A 4 -38.39 11.56 -31.80
N SER A 5 -37.50 10.63 -31.46
CA SER A 5 -36.18 10.41 -32.12
C SER A 5 -35.14 9.77 -31.19
N SER A 6 -35.00 8.45 -31.35
CA SER A 6 -33.73 7.74 -31.18
C SER A 6 -32.60 8.44 -31.95
N ARG A 7 -31.47 8.74 -31.31
CA ARG A 7 -30.19 8.94 -32.01
C ARG A 7 -29.05 8.27 -31.27
N ALA A 8 -28.39 7.42 -32.05
CA ALA A 8 -27.17 6.70 -31.77
C ALA A 8 -26.05 7.61 -31.26
N TRP A 9 -25.24 7.06 -30.36
CA TRP A 9 -23.87 7.53 -30.11
C TRP A 9 -22.92 6.39 -30.46
N ASN A 10 -22.64 6.26 -31.76
CA ASN A 10 -21.42 5.64 -32.27
C ASN A 10 -20.42 6.77 -32.58
N GLY A 11 -19.20 6.67 -32.01
CA GLY A 11 -18.06 7.49 -32.39
C GLY A 11 -17.48 8.35 -31.27
N ALA A 12 -16.52 7.80 -30.51
CA ALA A 12 -15.48 8.59 -29.87
C ALA A 12 -14.24 7.72 -29.58
N GLY A 13 -13.17 7.96 -30.34
CA GLY A 13 -11.82 7.47 -30.08
C GLY A 13 -11.19 8.05 -28.80
N PRO A 14 -9.89 7.78 -28.55
CA PRO A 14 -9.34 7.63 -27.21
C PRO A 14 -9.01 8.98 -26.55
N LEU A 15 -9.98 9.53 -25.81
CA LEU A 15 -9.81 10.65 -24.87
C LEU A 15 -10.57 10.32 -23.57
N ARG A 16 -10.11 9.32 -22.81
CA ARG A 16 -10.86 8.82 -21.64
C ARG A 16 -10.05 8.35 -20.42
N ASN A 17 -8.83 8.86 -20.20
CA ASN A 17 -8.07 8.55 -18.98
C ASN A 17 -8.06 9.67 -17.91
N GLU A 18 -7.99 10.94 -18.29
CA GLU A 18 -7.87 12.05 -17.31
C GLU A 18 -9.12 12.29 -16.45
N ARG A 19 -10.31 11.98 -16.98
CA ARG A 19 -11.58 12.21 -16.25
C ARG A 19 -11.85 11.17 -15.16
N GLY A 20 -11.30 9.97 -15.27
CA GLY A 20 -11.59 8.88 -14.32
C GLY A 20 -10.99 9.14 -12.93
N VAL A 21 -9.67 9.34 -12.86
CA VAL A 21 -8.96 9.55 -11.58
C VAL A 21 -9.48 10.80 -10.86
N ARG A 22 -9.62 11.91 -11.60
CA ARG A 22 -10.10 13.19 -11.08
C ARG A 22 -11.54 13.12 -10.57
N PHE A 23 -12.45 12.48 -11.29
CA PHE A 23 -13.84 12.32 -10.86
C PHE A 23 -13.96 11.42 -9.62
N ASN A 24 -13.17 10.35 -9.56
CA ASN A 24 -13.19 9.40 -8.44
C ASN A 24 -12.64 10.01 -7.15
N LEU A 25 -11.50 10.71 -7.22
CA LEU A 25 -10.93 11.38 -6.05
C LEU A 25 -11.74 12.62 -5.64
N TRP A 26 -12.41 13.28 -6.59
CA TRP A 26 -13.41 14.29 -6.27
C TRP A 26 -14.61 13.72 -5.50
N PHE A 27 -15.10 12.52 -5.85
CA PHE A 27 -16.16 11.87 -5.08
C PHE A 27 -15.69 11.50 -3.67
N CYS A 28 -14.47 10.97 -3.52
CA CYS A 28 -13.85 10.74 -2.22
C CYS A 28 -13.72 12.05 -1.42
N ARG A 29 -13.31 13.15 -2.06
CA ARG A 29 -13.23 14.47 -1.46
C ARG A 29 -14.59 14.96 -0.96
N SER A 30 -15.63 14.86 -1.79
CA SER A 30 -16.99 15.25 -1.43
C SER A 30 -17.54 14.41 -0.27
N SER A 31 -17.32 13.10 -0.29
CA SER A 31 -17.71 12.18 0.79
C SER A 31 -16.95 12.45 2.10
N LEU A 32 -15.63 12.70 2.03
CA LEU A 32 -14.82 13.03 3.21
C LEU A 32 -15.22 14.38 3.79
N VAL A 33 -15.44 15.41 2.97
CA VAL A 33 -15.89 16.72 3.45
C VAL A 33 -17.26 16.61 4.15
N GLN A 34 -18.20 15.84 3.59
CA GLN A 34 -19.52 15.64 4.20
C GLN A 34 -19.47 14.78 5.47
N ASN A 35 -18.68 13.71 5.49
CA ASN A 35 -18.59 12.80 6.63
C ASN A 35 -17.78 13.40 7.79
N PHE A 36 -16.68 14.10 7.50
CA PHE A 36 -15.90 14.79 8.52
C PHE A 36 -16.56 16.08 9.02
N GLY A 37 -17.29 16.79 8.16
CA GLY A 37 -18.15 17.90 8.60
C GLY A 37 -19.16 17.45 9.66
N ARG A 38 -19.87 16.34 9.38
CA ARG A 38 -20.81 15.72 10.33
C ARG A 38 -20.13 15.20 11.60
N ARG A 39 -18.88 14.72 11.52
CA ARG A 39 -18.12 14.25 12.71
C ARG A 39 -17.68 15.42 13.59
N ARG A 40 -17.13 16.49 13.01
CA ARG A 40 -16.78 17.72 13.73
C ARG A 40 -18.00 18.39 14.36
N GLU A 41 -19.15 18.33 13.70
CA GLU A 41 -20.39 18.86 14.25
C GLU A 41 -20.88 18.03 15.44
N ARG A 42 -20.84 16.69 15.36
CA ARG A 42 -21.15 15.79 16.49
C ARG A 42 -20.17 15.96 17.66
N GLU A 43 -18.89 16.21 17.39
CA GLU A 43 -17.89 16.45 18.44
C GLU A 43 -18.12 17.82 19.11
N ARG A 44 -18.40 18.88 18.33
CA ARG A 44 -18.80 20.20 18.85
C ARG A 44 -20.12 20.16 19.64
N GLU A 45 -21.04 19.29 19.24
CA GLU A 45 -22.31 19.08 19.94
C GLU A 45 -22.10 18.28 21.24
N ARG A 46 -21.21 17.28 21.23
CA ARG A 46 -20.77 16.57 22.44
C ARG A 46 -20.04 17.49 23.42
N GLU A 47 -19.23 18.43 22.93
CA GLU A 47 -18.57 19.44 23.76
C GLU A 47 -19.56 20.47 24.32
N ARG A 48 -20.52 20.94 23.50
CA ARG A 48 -21.63 21.78 23.97
C ARG A 48 -22.49 21.08 25.02
N ASN A 49 -22.71 19.78 24.88
CA ASN A 49 -23.48 18.98 25.85
C ASN A 49 -22.67 18.60 27.09
N ARG A 50 -21.34 18.53 27.01
CA ARG A 50 -20.46 18.41 28.19
C ARG A 50 -20.53 19.63 29.10
N GLY A 51 -20.77 20.81 28.53
CA GLY A 51 -21.00 22.06 29.28
C GLY A 51 -22.41 22.19 29.88
N ARG A 52 -23.35 21.30 29.54
CA ARG A 52 -24.70 21.25 30.11
C ARG A 52 -24.91 19.96 30.89
N ARG A 53 -24.18 19.75 31.99
CA ARG A 53 -24.64 18.79 33.00
C ARG A 53 -25.78 19.43 33.81
N PRO A 54 -26.91 18.75 34.02
CA PRO A 54 -27.87 19.17 35.04
C PRO A 54 -27.18 19.07 36.40
N SER A 55 -27.28 20.13 37.20
CA SER A 55 -26.90 20.12 38.61
C SER A 55 -27.86 19.19 39.35
N TYR A 56 -27.44 17.94 39.59
CA TYR A 56 -28.02 17.10 40.62
C TYR A 56 -26.98 16.96 41.74
N GLY A 57 -27.43 17.27 42.95
CA GLY A 57 -26.62 17.32 44.16
C GLY A 57 -25.99 15.99 44.52
N GLU A 58 -24.90 16.13 45.29
CA GLU A 58 -24.31 15.18 46.23
C GLU A 58 -24.79 13.73 46.13
N GLU A 59 -23.99 12.86 45.49
CA GLU A 59 -23.60 11.56 46.06
C GLU A 59 -22.55 10.82 45.20
N THR A 60 -21.51 10.33 45.88
CA THR A 60 -20.51 9.31 45.49
C THR A 60 -19.28 9.73 44.65
N ASP A 61 -18.37 10.41 45.34
CA ASP A 61 -16.94 10.52 45.06
C ASP A 61 -16.20 9.20 45.39
N VAL A 62 -16.14 8.25 44.43
CA VAL A 62 -15.27 7.05 44.55
C VAL A 62 -14.41 6.79 43.30
N ALA A 63 -14.83 7.25 42.12
CA ALA A 63 -14.10 6.97 40.87
C ALA A 63 -12.93 7.94 40.57
N CYS A 64 -12.79 9.05 41.31
CA CYS A 64 -11.76 10.07 41.05
C CYS A 64 -10.41 9.75 41.72
N ARG A 65 -10.37 8.87 42.72
CA ARG A 65 -9.18 8.63 43.56
C ARG A 65 -8.23 7.52 43.07
N LEU A 66 -8.55 6.86 41.95
CA LEU A 66 -7.73 5.78 41.37
C LEU A 66 -6.92 6.19 40.12
N ARG A 67 -6.88 7.48 39.77
CA ARG A 67 -6.21 7.98 38.55
C ARG A 67 -5.00 8.88 38.79
N GLN A 68 -4.46 8.93 40.02
CA GLN A 68 -3.34 9.80 40.38
C GLN A 68 -2.04 9.09 40.83
N THR A 69 -1.91 7.77 40.70
CA THR A 69 -0.71 7.04 41.21
C THR A 69 0.15 6.34 40.16
N THR A 70 0.06 6.69 38.88
CA THR A 70 0.96 6.15 37.83
C THR A 70 1.65 7.22 37.00
N SER A 71 2.13 8.28 37.67
CA SER A 71 3.05 9.24 37.08
C SER A 71 4.04 9.69 38.15
N LEU A 72 5.07 8.88 38.38
CA LEU A 72 6.37 9.30 38.89
C LEU A 72 7.33 8.11 38.70
N PHE A 73 8.55 8.43 38.24
CA PHE A 73 9.69 7.53 37.94
C PHE A 73 9.82 7.03 36.50
N HIS A 74 10.33 7.92 35.65
CA HIS A 74 11.40 7.61 34.70
C HIS A 74 12.53 8.61 34.92
N HIS A 75 13.68 8.16 35.45
CA HIS A 75 15.00 8.63 35.05
C HIS A 75 16.09 7.65 35.52
N ASP A 76 16.77 7.11 34.52
CA ASP A 76 18.22 6.90 34.38
C ASP A 76 19.08 5.99 35.28
N HIS A 77 19.94 5.28 34.54
CA HIS A 77 21.29 4.80 34.82
C HIS A 77 21.56 3.48 35.58
N GLN A 78 22.16 2.56 34.79
CA GLN A 78 23.34 1.73 35.07
C GLN A 78 23.25 0.61 36.14
N ASN A 79 23.33 -0.63 35.65
CA ASN A 79 23.72 -1.81 36.43
C ASN A 79 25.15 -1.68 36.97
N PRO A 80 25.39 -2.12 38.22
CA PRO A 80 26.31 -3.25 38.40
C PRO A 80 25.80 -4.30 39.41
N ALA A 81 26.34 -5.52 39.27
CA ALA A 81 26.00 -6.73 40.04
C ALA A 81 26.34 -6.63 41.55
N PRO A 82 25.68 -7.41 42.43
CA PRO A 82 26.15 -7.61 43.81
C PRO A 82 26.82 -8.98 44.04
N PRO A 83 27.74 -9.08 45.02
CA PRO A 83 28.50 -10.28 45.37
C PRO A 83 27.78 -11.18 46.40
N SER A 84 28.39 -12.34 46.64
CA SER A 84 28.04 -13.46 47.52
C SER A 84 28.19 -13.21 49.03
N GLU A 85 27.65 -14.16 49.82
CA GLU A 85 27.81 -14.40 51.28
C GLU A 85 26.93 -13.54 52.21
N SER A 86 26.36 -13.97 53.34
CA SER A 86 26.43 -15.18 54.18
C SER A 86 25.24 -15.17 55.19
N VAL A 87 24.85 -16.34 55.71
CA VAL A 87 23.90 -16.60 56.82
C VAL A 87 24.73 -16.73 58.12
N PRO A 88 24.37 -16.29 59.37
CA PRO A 88 23.29 -16.84 60.23
C PRO A 88 22.77 -15.88 61.38
N PRO A 89 22.21 -16.32 62.53
CA PRO A 89 21.07 -17.22 62.80
C PRO A 89 19.95 -16.62 63.72
N SER A 90 18.78 -17.26 63.64
CA SER A 90 17.74 -17.59 64.65
C SER A 90 17.65 -16.86 66.01
N ILE A 91 16.49 -16.23 66.30
CA ILE A 91 15.87 -16.16 67.65
C ILE A 91 14.32 -16.17 67.57
N ALA A 92 13.73 -17.07 68.38
CA ALA A 92 12.43 -17.10 69.04
C ALA A 92 11.10 -17.20 68.24
N THR A 93 10.56 -18.42 68.31
CA THR A 93 9.15 -18.81 68.35
C THR A 93 8.25 -17.87 69.17
N ILE A 94 7.21 -17.33 68.54
CA ILE A 94 5.94 -16.99 69.19
C ILE A 94 4.85 -17.85 68.55
N GLN A 95 4.32 -18.79 69.33
CA GLN A 95 3.15 -19.58 68.99
C GLN A 95 1.88 -18.73 69.15
N GLY A 96 0.97 -18.87 68.17
CA GLY A 96 -0.46 -18.88 68.42
C GLY A 96 -1.23 -17.60 68.14
N PHE A 97 -1.64 -17.42 66.88
CA PHE A 97 -3.04 -17.15 66.54
C PHE A 97 -3.32 -17.82 65.19
N GLY A 98 -4.03 -18.95 65.23
CA GLY A 98 -4.52 -19.62 64.04
C GLY A 98 -5.47 -18.71 63.28
N LYS A 99 -4.95 -17.93 62.34
CA LYS A 99 -5.77 -17.35 61.27
C LYS A 99 -6.13 -18.51 60.35
N LYS A 100 -7.25 -19.18 60.66
CA LYS A 100 -7.98 -19.94 59.65
C LYS A 100 -8.09 -19.02 58.43
N PRO A 101 -7.64 -19.41 57.22
CA PRO A 101 -7.96 -18.64 56.04
C PRO A 101 -9.49 -18.57 56.02
N ARG A 102 -10.03 -17.36 56.17
CA ARG A 102 -11.45 -17.13 56.05
C ARG A 102 -11.73 -17.30 54.56
N THR A 103 -11.95 -18.53 54.13
CA THR A 103 -12.60 -18.85 52.86
C THR A 103 -14.01 -18.28 52.98
N LEU A 104 -14.13 -16.98 52.69
CA LEU A 104 -15.40 -16.38 52.31
C LEU A 104 -15.73 -16.99 50.95
N THR A 105 -16.31 -18.20 50.98
CA THR A 105 -17.07 -18.79 49.88
C THR A 105 -18.26 -17.88 49.65
N THR A 106 -18.01 -16.82 48.88
CA THR A 106 -19.03 -15.97 48.27
C THR A 106 -19.25 -16.50 46.86
N ASP A 107 -19.70 -17.75 46.74
CA ASP A 107 -19.92 -18.37 45.42
C ASP A 107 -20.98 -17.61 44.61
N ASP A 108 -21.90 -16.91 45.28
CA ASP A 108 -22.99 -16.16 44.64
C ASP A 108 -23.00 -14.66 44.97
N SER A 109 -21.83 -14.00 45.11
CA SER A 109 -21.89 -12.53 45.24
C SER A 109 -22.43 -11.90 43.95
N PRO A 110 -23.37 -10.94 44.01
CA PRO A 110 -23.90 -10.26 42.82
C PRO A 110 -22.79 -9.69 41.91
N ILE A 111 -21.70 -9.22 42.51
CA ILE A 111 -20.49 -8.79 41.81
C ILE A 111 -19.85 -9.94 41.01
N ARG A 112 -19.71 -11.14 41.56
CA ARG A 112 -19.12 -12.27 40.81
C ARG A 112 -19.98 -12.68 39.63
N VAL A 113 -21.31 -12.66 39.76
CA VAL A 113 -22.24 -12.91 38.66
C VAL A 113 -22.10 -11.86 37.55
N GLU A 114 -22.01 -10.58 37.92
CA GLU A 114 -21.78 -9.48 36.96
C GLU A 114 -20.42 -9.60 36.25
N PHE A 115 -19.35 -9.91 36.99
CA PHE A 115 -18.02 -10.13 36.39
C PHE A 115 -17.98 -11.37 35.49
N ALA A 116 -18.72 -12.44 35.82
CA ALA A 116 -18.83 -13.62 34.95
C ALA A 116 -19.46 -13.25 33.59
N GLN A 117 -20.55 -12.46 33.60
CA GLN A 117 -21.17 -11.97 32.36
C GLN A 117 -20.19 -11.10 31.53
N HIS A 118 -19.38 -10.27 32.18
CA HIS A 118 -18.35 -9.49 31.50
C HIS A 118 -17.24 -10.36 30.91
N VAL A 119 -16.81 -11.40 31.61
CA VAL A 119 -15.82 -12.36 31.11
C VAL A 119 -16.36 -13.07 29.87
N ASP A 120 -17.59 -13.56 29.90
CA ASP A 120 -18.21 -14.26 28.76
C ASP A 120 -18.32 -13.32 27.55
N TYR A 121 -18.80 -12.09 27.76
CA TYR A 121 -18.86 -11.09 26.70
C TYR A 121 -17.49 -10.77 26.09
N LEU A 122 -16.45 -10.59 26.92
CA LEU A 122 -15.10 -10.31 26.44
C LEU A 122 -14.48 -11.50 25.71
N ASN A 123 -14.73 -12.73 26.17
CA ASN A 123 -14.29 -13.95 25.51
C ASN A 123 -14.94 -14.08 24.13
N HIS A 124 -16.25 -13.90 24.03
CA HIS A 124 -16.94 -13.91 22.74
C HIS A 124 -16.43 -12.84 21.77
N LEU A 125 -16.12 -11.64 22.28
CA LEU A 125 -15.53 -10.57 21.47
C LEU A 125 -14.11 -10.92 21.02
N ASN A 126 -13.29 -11.53 21.88
CA ASN A 126 -11.94 -11.97 21.53
C ASN A 126 -11.97 -13.11 20.50
N ASP A 127 -12.84 -14.10 20.67
CA ASP A 127 -13.01 -15.21 19.72
C ASP A 127 -13.40 -14.69 18.33
N LYS A 128 -14.34 -13.74 18.30
CA LYS A 128 -14.73 -13.08 17.04
C LYS A 128 -13.56 -12.31 16.42
N ARG A 129 -12.80 -11.57 17.24
CA ARG A 129 -11.60 -10.86 16.77
C ARG A 129 -10.59 -11.82 16.16
N GLU A 130 -10.35 -12.97 16.78
CA GLU A 130 -9.42 -13.97 16.26
C GLU A 130 -9.87 -14.58 14.93
N ARG A 131 -11.17 -14.86 14.77
CA ARG A 131 -11.73 -15.31 13.48
C ARG A 131 -11.55 -14.26 12.39
N VAL A 132 -11.82 -12.99 12.69
CA VAL A 132 -11.59 -11.87 11.75
C VAL A 132 -10.12 -11.74 11.38
N VAL A 133 -9.18 -11.85 12.34
CA VAL A 133 -7.74 -11.81 12.06
C VAL A 133 -7.33 -12.96 11.14
N LYS A 134 -7.84 -14.17 11.36
CA LYS A 134 -7.56 -15.33 10.49
C LYS A 134 -8.09 -15.09 9.07
N ALA A 135 -9.35 -14.66 8.91
CA ALA A 135 -9.92 -14.33 7.61
C ALA A 135 -9.17 -13.18 6.91
N SER A 136 -8.77 -12.15 7.67
CA SER A 136 -7.96 -11.04 7.17
C SER A 136 -6.61 -11.50 6.62
N ARG A 137 -5.93 -12.44 7.30
CA ARG A 137 -4.66 -12.99 6.80
C ARG A 137 -4.83 -13.75 5.49
N ASP A 138 -5.92 -14.52 5.35
CA ASP A 138 -6.25 -15.23 4.12
C ASP A 138 -6.45 -14.23 2.94
N VAL A 139 -7.17 -13.14 3.16
CA VAL A 139 -7.34 -12.06 2.16
C VAL A 139 -5.99 -11.46 1.79
N THR A 140 -5.21 -10.99 2.76
CA THR A 140 -3.89 -10.38 2.50
C THR A 140 -2.98 -11.32 1.71
N MET A 141 -2.88 -12.60 2.12
CA MET A 141 -2.01 -13.57 1.47
C MET A 141 -2.39 -13.79 0.01
N ASN A 142 -3.68 -13.90 -0.29
CA ASN A 142 -4.12 -14.18 -1.66
C ASN A 142 -4.15 -12.92 -2.54
N SER A 143 -4.44 -11.73 -1.98
CA SER A 143 -4.24 -10.45 -2.68
C SER A 143 -2.78 -10.27 -3.11
N LYS A 144 -1.81 -10.62 -2.25
CA LYS A 144 -0.38 -10.62 -2.62
C LYS A 144 -0.07 -11.55 -3.78
N LYS A 145 -0.66 -12.75 -3.80
CA LYS A 145 -0.46 -13.68 -4.93
C LYS A 145 -0.96 -13.08 -6.24
N VAL A 146 -2.11 -12.40 -6.23
CA VAL A 146 -2.62 -11.67 -7.42
C VAL A 146 -1.61 -10.60 -7.85
N ILE A 147 -1.09 -9.79 -6.93
CA ILE A 147 -0.08 -8.76 -7.23
C ILE A 147 1.16 -9.39 -7.88
N PHE A 148 1.72 -10.44 -7.28
CA PHE A 148 2.87 -11.15 -7.84
C PHE A 148 2.58 -11.75 -9.21
N GLN A 149 1.38 -12.29 -9.42
CA GLN A 149 0.96 -12.83 -10.69
C GLN A 149 0.91 -11.73 -11.78
N VAL A 150 0.37 -10.55 -11.46
CA VAL A 150 0.36 -9.40 -12.38
C VAL A 150 1.78 -8.94 -12.74
N HIS A 151 2.72 -8.96 -11.79
CA HIS A 151 4.11 -8.59 -12.06
C HIS A 151 4.87 -9.53 -13.01
N ARG A 152 4.40 -10.79 -13.16
CA ARG A 152 4.99 -11.77 -14.09
C ARG A 152 4.57 -11.57 -15.54
N MET A 153 3.69 -10.60 -15.80
CA MET A 153 3.27 -10.22 -17.14
C MET A 153 4.51 -9.87 -17.98
N SER A 154 4.48 -10.15 -19.27
CA SER A 154 5.44 -9.71 -20.29
C SER A 154 4.66 -9.40 -21.56
N LYS A 155 5.33 -8.89 -22.60
CA LYS A 155 4.70 -8.69 -23.92
C LYS A 155 4.08 -9.96 -24.49
N GLU A 156 4.71 -11.11 -24.24
CA GLU A 156 4.37 -12.39 -24.87
C GLU A 156 3.24 -13.12 -24.13
N ASN A 157 3.19 -13.02 -22.80
CA ASN A 157 2.27 -13.79 -21.96
C ASN A 157 1.16 -12.92 -21.32
N ARG A 158 0.96 -11.69 -21.81
CA ARG A 158 0.09 -10.71 -21.17
C ARG A 158 -1.33 -11.19 -20.94
N GLU A 159 -1.96 -11.73 -21.98
CA GLU A 159 -3.36 -12.16 -21.90
C GLU A 159 -3.54 -13.35 -20.95
N GLU A 160 -2.67 -14.35 -21.04
CA GLU A 160 -2.70 -15.52 -20.16
C GLU A 160 -2.47 -15.13 -18.69
N THR A 161 -1.48 -14.27 -18.44
CA THR A 161 -1.15 -13.81 -17.09
C THR A 161 -2.29 -13.01 -16.49
N LEU A 162 -2.92 -12.13 -17.27
CA LEU A 162 -4.08 -11.36 -16.82
C LEU A 162 -5.31 -12.24 -16.61
N ALA A 163 -5.56 -13.25 -17.45
CA ALA A 163 -6.66 -14.20 -17.24
C ALA A 163 -6.47 -15.00 -15.94
N LYS A 164 -5.24 -15.44 -15.65
CA LYS A 164 -4.90 -16.08 -14.36
C LYS A 164 -5.13 -15.15 -13.18
N ALA A 165 -4.62 -13.92 -13.25
CA ALA A 165 -4.80 -12.92 -12.21
C ALA A 165 -6.29 -12.55 -11.99
N GLU A 166 -7.10 -12.55 -13.06
CA GLU A 166 -8.55 -12.32 -12.97
C GLU A 166 -9.25 -13.43 -12.20
N ASN A 167 -8.92 -14.69 -12.50
CA ASN A 167 -9.47 -15.85 -11.78
C ASN A 167 -9.05 -15.85 -10.31
N ASP A 168 -7.77 -15.56 -10.04
CA ASP A 168 -7.26 -15.48 -8.68
C ASP A 168 -7.92 -14.33 -7.90
N LEU A 169 -8.10 -13.16 -8.53
CA LEU A 169 -8.79 -12.03 -7.91
C LEU A 169 -10.28 -12.34 -7.65
N ALA A 170 -10.95 -13.01 -8.59
CA ALA A 170 -12.32 -13.47 -8.40
C ALA A 170 -12.43 -14.47 -7.23
N ALA A 171 -11.44 -15.35 -7.04
CA ALA A 171 -11.37 -16.22 -5.87
C ALA A 171 -11.18 -15.41 -4.58
N VAL A 172 -10.34 -14.37 -4.60
CA VAL A 172 -10.18 -13.46 -3.45
C VAL A 172 -11.50 -12.80 -3.07
N THR A 173 -12.23 -12.26 -4.05
CA THR A 173 -13.54 -11.63 -3.82
C THR A 173 -14.59 -12.62 -3.33
N ASN A 174 -14.78 -13.73 -4.06
CA ASN A 174 -15.90 -14.64 -3.81
C ASN A 174 -15.69 -15.57 -2.62
N GLN A 175 -14.45 -15.88 -2.25
CA GLN A 175 -14.14 -16.82 -1.16
C GLN A 175 -13.64 -16.09 0.08
N TYR A 176 -12.52 -15.36 -0.03
CA TYR A 176 -11.84 -14.80 1.15
C TYR A 176 -12.52 -13.52 1.66
N MET A 177 -12.88 -12.60 0.76
CA MET A 177 -13.65 -11.41 1.14
C MET A 177 -15.05 -11.81 1.63
N SER A 178 -15.73 -12.76 0.99
CA SER A 178 -17.01 -13.27 1.49
C SER A 178 -16.90 -13.84 2.92
N LYS A 179 -15.87 -14.64 3.22
CA LYS A 179 -15.61 -15.15 4.57
C LYS A 179 -15.35 -14.03 5.58
N LEU A 180 -14.58 -13.01 5.19
CA LEU A 180 -14.34 -11.84 6.04
C LEU A 180 -15.63 -11.06 6.33
N VAL A 181 -16.45 -10.82 5.30
CA VAL A 181 -17.76 -10.17 5.44
C VAL A 181 -18.64 -10.95 6.44
N LYS A 182 -18.68 -12.28 6.31
CA LYS A 182 -19.44 -13.16 7.22
C LYS A 182 -19.02 -13.04 8.68
N GLU A 183 -17.71 -12.99 8.96
CA GLU A 183 -17.21 -12.83 10.34
C GLU A 183 -17.46 -11.42 10.91
N LEU A 184 -17.59 -10.41 10.03
CA LEU A 184 -17.88 -9.03 10.42
C LEU A 184 -19.36 -8.78 10.70
N HIS A 185 -20.25 -9.73 10.44
CA HIS A 185 -21.69 -9.62 10.71
C HIS A 185 -21.99 -9.17 12.15
N GLY A 186 -22.96 -8.25 12.31
CA GLY A 186 -23.44 -7.74 13.61
C GLY A 186 -23.00 -6.32 13.97
N THR A 187 -23.35 -5.88 15.17
CA THR A 187 -23.39 -4.48 15.62
C THR A 187 -22.03 -3.81 15.91
N ASP A 188 -20.88 -4.43 15.59
CA ASP A 188 -19.57 -4.02 16.13
C ASP A 188 -18.41 -4.01 15.11
N PHE A 189 -18.69 -3.92 13.81
CA PHE A 189 -17.63 -3.95 12.78
C PHE A 189 -16.55 -2.87 13.00
N TRP A 190 -16.92 -1.68 13.47
CA TRP A 190 -15.97 -0.60 13.75
C TRP A 190 -15.01 -0.93 14.90
N LYS A 191 -15.43 -1.72 15.90
CA LYS A 191 -14.56 -2.16 17.01
C LYS A 191 -13.45 -3.09 16.50
N LEU A 192 -13.75 -3.85 15.45
CA LEU A 192 -12.83 -4.81 14.84
C LEU A 192 -12.01 -4.22 13.69
N ARG A 193 -12.15 -2.93 13.37
CA ARG A 193 -11.47 -2.28 12.21
C ARG A 193 -9.98 -2.55 12.16
N ARG A 194 -9.28 -2.46 13.29
CA ARG A 194 -7.83 -2.71 13.37
C ARG A 194 -7.44 -4.13 12.97
N SER A 195 -8.36 -5.08 13.06
CA SER A 195 -8.14 -6.49 12.75
C SER A 195 -8.22 -6.83 11.26
N TYR A 196 -8.84 -5.98 10.43
CA TYR A 196 -9.05 -6.27 9.00
C TYR A 196 -8.65 -5.13 8.04
N THR A 197 -8.40 -3.92 8.54
CA THR A 197 -8.05 -2.73 7.74
C THR A 197 -6.91 -3.00 6.74
N PHE A 198 -5.85 -3.70 7.15
CA PHE A 198 -4.72 -4.03 6.28
C PHE A 198 -5.08 -5.02 5.16
N ALA A 199 -5.99 -5.96 5.41
CA ALA A 199 -6.45 -6.88 4.37
C ALA A 199 -7.28 -6.18 3.31
N VAL A 200 -8.13 -5.24 3.72
CA VAL A 200 -8.93 -4.44 2.79
C VAL A 200 -8.02 -3.55 1.94
N GLN A 201 -6.99 -2.94 2.54
CA GLN A 201 -6.00 -2.13 1.81
C GLN A 201 -5.28 -2.97 0.74
N GLU A 202 -4.78 -4.16 1.11
CA GLU A 202 -4.11 -5.07 0.17
C GLU A 202 -5.04 -5.58 -0.93
N TYR A 203 -6.32 -5.84 -0.62
CA TYR A 203 -7.33 -6.19 -1.62
C TYR A 203 -7.58 -5.03 -2.61
N VAL A 204 -7.69 -3.80 -2.11
CA VAL A 204 -7.84 -2.61 -2.96
C VAL A 204 -6.61 -2.45 -3.87
N GLU A 205 -5.41 -2.60 -3.33
CA GLU A 205 -4.15 -2.57 -4.09
C GLU A 205 -4.16 -3.61 -5.22
N ALA A 206 -4.47 -4.88 -4.91
CA ALA A 206 -4.54 -5.95 -5.90
C ALA A 206 -5.60 -5.67 -7.00
N ALA A 207 -6.80 -5.27 -6.61
CA ALA A 207 -7.90 -5.02 -7.54
C ALA A 207 -7.64 -3.81 -8.45
N THR A 208 -7.08 -2.73 -7.89
CA THR A 208 -6.73 -1.52 -8.65
C THR A 208 -5.54 -1.75 -9.58
N LEU A 209 -4.54 -2.52 -9.14
CA LEU A 209 -3.39 -2.91 -9.97
C LEU A 209 -3.82 -3.75 -11.17
N PHE A 210 -4.66 -4.76 -10.91
CA PHE A 210 -5.23 -5.59 -11.97
C PHE A 210 -6.05 -4.75 -12.96
N ARG A 211 -6.93 -3.87 -12.47
CA ARG A 211 -7.73 -2.99 -13.33
C ARG A 211 -6.86 -2.10 -14.20
N PHE A 212 -5.82 -1.49 -13.62
CA PHE A 212 -4.87 -0.68 -14.38
C PHE A 212 -4.19 -1.50 -15.48
N CYS A 213 -3.70 -2.70 -15.17
CA CYS A 213 -3.02 -3.54 -16.18
C CYS A 213 -3.96 -4.04 -17.28
N LYS A 214 -5.25 -4.27 -16.97
CA LYS A 214 -6.27 -4.72 -17.93
C LYS A 214 -6.77 -3.60 -18.84
N SER A 215 -7.16 -2.45 -18.28
CA SER A 215 -7.84 -1.38 -19.02
C SER A 215 -7.15 -0.01 -18.98
N GLY A 216 -6.06 0.14 -18.22
CA GLY A 216 -5.35 1.43 -18.08
C GLY A 216 -6.10 2.46 -17.25
N THR A 217 -7.10 2.04 -16.47
CA THR A 217 -8.00 2.92 -15.71
C THR A 217 -7.95 2.62 -14.21
N LEU A 218 -8.25 3.60 -13.37
CA LEU A 218 -8.41 3.42 -11.93
C LEU A 218 -9.77 2.79 -11.61
N LEU A 219 -9.77 1.68 -10.84
CA LEU A 219 -10.98 1.10 -10.26
C LEU A 219 -11.43 1.95 -9.07
N ASN A 220 -12.64 2.51 -9.13
CA ASN A 220 -13.07 3.48 -8.13
C ASN A 220 -13.75 2.85 -6.91
N LEU A 221 -13.85 3.60 -5.82
CA LEU A 221 -14.44 3.10 -4.57
C LEU A 221 -15.88 2.60 -4.74
N ALA A 222 -16.70 3.26 -5.56
CA ALA A 222 -18.07 2.84 -5.80
C ALA A 222 -18.12 1.52 -6.60
N GLU A 223 -17.25 1.36 -7.60
CA GLU A 223 -17.10 0.13 -8.38
C GLU A 223 -16.62 -1.03 -7.51
N ILE A 224 -15.64 -0.81 -6.63
CA ILE A 224 -15.17 -1.86 -5.70
C ILE A 224 -16.28 -2.23 -4.70
N ASN A 225 -16.97 -1.25 -4.12
CA ASN A 225 -18.06 -1.56 -3.21
C ASN A 225 -19.21 -2.28 -3.93
N ALA A 226 -19.50 -1.92 -5.19
CA ALA A 226 -20.51 -2.59 -6.00
C ALA A 226 -20.16 -4.06 -6.26
N SER A 227 -18.88 -4.43 -6.38
CA SER A 227 -18.48 -5.84 -6.52
C SER A 227 -18.59 -6.63 -5.21
N LEU A 228 -18.65 -5.96 -4.07
CA LEU A 228 -18.84 -6.58 -2.76
C LEU A 228 -20.31 -6.69 -2.33
N LEU A 229 -21.22 -5.89 -2.93
CA LEU A 229 -22.66 -5.96 -2.64
C LEU A 229 -23.24 -7.39 -2.78
N PRO A 230 -22.94 -8.17 -3.84
CA PRO A 230 -23.50 -9.51 -4.01
C PRO A 230 -23.04 -10.51 -2.95
N LEU A 231 -21.98 -10.18 -2.19
CA LEU A 231 -21.46 -11.04 -1.13
C LEU A 231 -22.26 -10.90 0.18
N THR A 232 -23.15 -9.90 0.25
CA THR A 232 -23.95 -9.58 1.42
C THR A 232 -25.35 -10.15 1.24
N GLU A 233 -25.87 -10.85 2.25
CA GLU A 233 -27.25 -11.34 2.25
C GLU A 233 -28.25 -10.17 2.43
N GLU A 234 -29.44 -10.25 1.84
CA GLU A 234 -30.43 -9.14 1.78
C GLU A 234 -30.82 -8.54 3.14
N SER A 235 -30.61 -9.26 4.25
CA SER A 235 -30.93 -8.80 5.61
C SER A 235 -29.76 -8.10 6.33
N ILE A 236 -28.64 -7.83 5.64
CA ILE A 236 -27.37 -7.41 6.27
C ILE A 236 -26.88 -6.09 5.67
N GLU A 237 -26.38 -5.18 6.52
CA GLU A 237 -25.66 -4.00 6.01
C GLU A 237 -24.38 -4.46 5.28
N PRO A 238 -24.21 -4.15 3.99
CA PRO A 238 -23.07 -4.62 3.22
C PRO A 238 -21.78 -4.02 3.76
N LEU A 239 -20.71 -4.82 3.72
CA LEU A 239 -19.37 -4.30 4.00
C LEU A 239 -19.05 -3.24 2.94
N GLN A 240 -18.99 -2.00 3.39
CA GLN A 240 -18.52 -0.89 2.58
C GLN A 240 -17.07 -0.59 2.96
N ILE A 241 -16.18 -0.68 1.97
CA ILE A 241 -14.81 -0.22 2.13
C ILE A 241 -14.85 1.26 2.48
N ASN A 242 -14.22 1.59 3.60
CA ASN A 242 -14.10 2.98 4.03
C ASN A 242 -13.15 3.73 3.09
N VAL A 243 -13.44 5.01 2.86
CA VAL A 243 -12.62 5.90 2.03
C VAL A 243 -11.15 5.89 2.46
N LEU A 244 -10.87 5.89 3.77
CA LEU A 244 -9.47 5.85 4.25
C LEU A 244 -8.74 4.56 3.85
N ASP A 245 -9.39 3.40 3.96
CA ASP A 245 -8.79 2.12 3.57
C ASP A 245 -8.56 2.04 2.06
N TYR A 246 -9.47 2.62 1.26
CA TYR A 246 -9.28 2.75 -0.17
C TYR A 246 -8.10 3.67 -0.53
N LEU A 247 -7.98 4.84 0.12
CA LEU A 247 -6.89 5.78 -0.15
C LEU A 247 -5.52 5.22 0.26
N LEU A 248 -5.45 4.48 1.38
CA LEU A 248 -4.23 3.82 1.82
C LEU A 248 -3.81 2.71 0.83
N GLY A 249 -4.75 1.86 0.40
CA GLY A 249 -4.47 0.86 -0.65
C GLY A 249 -4.11 1.48 -2.00
N LEU A 250 -4.72 2.60 -2.37
CA LEU A 250 -4.36 3.36 -3.57
C LEU A 250 -2.96 3.96 -3.48
N ALA A 251 -2.51 4.33 -2.28
CA ALA A 251 -1.16 4.81 -2.09
C ALA A 251 -0.14 3.67 -2.26
N ASP A 252 -0.43 2.47 -1.76
CA ASP A 252 0.42 1.29 -1.94
C ASP A 252 0.47 0.81 -3.40
N LEU A 253 -0.65 0.91 -4.14
CA LEU A 253 -0.68 0.68 -5.59
C LEU A 253 0.43 1.43 -6.33
N THR A 254 0.72 2.68 -5.94
CA THR A 254 1.75 3.47 -6.63
C THR A 254 3.15 2.89 -6.50
N GLY A 255 3.43 2.18 -5.40
CA GLY A 255 4.66 1.43 -5.19
C GLY A 255 4.76 0.23 -6.13
N GLU A 256 3.67 -0.51 -6.32
CA GLU A 256 3.63 -1.64 -7.26
C GLU A 256 3.70 -1.17 -8.71
N LEU A 257 3.03 -0.06 -9.06
CA LEU A 257 3.15 0.56 -10.37
C LEU A 257 4.58 1.01 -10.66
N MET A 258 5.30 1.56 -9.68
CA MET A 258 6.73 1.85 -9.83
C MET A 258 7.54 0.59 -10.11
N ARG A 259 7.33 -0.49 -9.36
CA ARG A 259 8.04 -1.77 -9.60
C ARG A 259 7.77 -2.29 -11.01
N LEU A 260 6.50 -2.25 -11.44
CA LEU A 260 6.10 -2.65 -12.77
C LEU A 260 6.78 -1.77 -13.83
N ALA A 261 6.79 -0.45 -13.66
CA ALA A 261 7.41 0.48 -14.59
C ALA A 261 8.92 0.23 -14.74
N ILE A 262 9.63 -0.04 -13.64
CA ILE A 262 11.07 -0.36 -13.68
C ILE A 262 11.31 -1.64 -14.48
N GLY A 263 10.52 -2.70 -14.23
CA GLY A 263 10.62 -3.94 -15.01
C GLY A 263 10.36 -3.71 -16.50
N ARG A 264 9.38 -2.86 -16.82
CA ARG A 264 9.02 -2.51 -18.21
C ARG A 264 10.11 -1.69 -18.91
N ILE A 265 10.77 -0.79 -18.18
CA ILE A 265 11.93 -0.06 -18.70
C ILE A 265 13.05 -1.03 -19.07
N SER A 266 13.32 -2.04 -18.23
CA SER A 266 14.31 -3.08 -18.51
C SER A 266 13.95 -3.92 -19.74
N ASP A 267 12.66 -4.20 -19.96
CA ASP A 267 12.14 -4.91 -21.14
C ASP A 267 12.07 -4.03 -22.42
N GLY A 268 12.55 -2.77 -22.35
CA GLY A 268 12.49 -1.80 -23.46
C GLY A 268 11.10 -1.22 -23.73
N GLU A 269 10.13 -1.39 -22.83
CA GLU A 269 8.76 -0.89 -22.93
C GLU A 269 8.60 0.53 -22.37
N ILE A 270 9.40 1.47 -22.90
CA ILE A 270 9.49 2.84 -22.37
C ILE A 270 8.13 3.56 -22.42
N GLU A 271 7.38 3.40 -23.52
CA GLU A 271 6.05 4.02 -23.68
C GLU A 271 5.04 3.55 -22.62
N TYR A 272 5.10 2.28 -22.23
CA TYR A 272 4.22 1.75 -21.19
C TYR A 272 4.65 2.23 -19.81
N ALA A 273 5.96 2.32 -19.55
CA ALA A 273 6.47 2.93 -18.32
C ALA A 273 6.09 4.42 -18.20
N GLU A 274 6.05 5.16 -19.31
CA GLU A 274 5.57 6.55 -19.33
C GLU A 274 4.08 6.64 -19.00
N LYS A 275 3.24 5.75 -19.55
CA LYS A 275 1.82 5.65 -19.18
C LYS A 275 1.63 5.39 -17.68
N ILE A 276 2.44 4.49 -17.11
CA ILE A 276 2.44 4.24 -15.66
C ILE A 276 2.85 5.52 -14.91
N CYS A 277 3.92 6.18 -15.32
CA CYS A 277 4.39 7.42 -14.70
C CYS A 277 3.31 8.50 -14.69
N GLN A 278 2.61 8.68 -15.81
CA GLN A 278 1.52 9.65 -15.92
C GLN A 278 0.36 9.30 -14.99
N PHE A 279 -0.02 8.03 -14.92
CA PHE A 279 -1.08 7.57 -14.02
C PHE A 279 -0.74 7.79 -12.53
N VAL A 280 0.49 7.45 -12.11
CA VAL A 280 0.94 7.70 -10.72
C VAL A 280 1.00 9.21 -10.43
N ARG A 281 1.42 10.02 -11.40
CA ARG A 281 1.47 11.49 -11.28
C ARG A 281 0.08 12.08 -11.06
N ASP A 282 -0.93 11.57 -11.77
CA ASP A 282 -2.30 12.02 -11.62
C ASP A 282 -2.88 11.64 -10.25
N ILE A 283 -2.59 10.43 -9.75
CA ILE A 283 -2.95 10.05 -8.36
C ILE A 283 -2.28 10.99 -7.35
N TYR A 284 -0.97 11.22 -7.48
CA TYR A 284 -0.23 12.07 -6.55
C TYR A 284 -0.76 13.51 -6.50
N ARG A 285 -1.07 14.10 -7.67
CA ARG A 285 -1.65 15.46 -7.77
C ARG A 285 -2.97 15.56 -7.01
N GLU A 286 -3.87 14.61 -7.22
CA GLU A 286 -5.18 14.63 -6.57
C GLU A 286 -5.08 14.35 -5.06
N LEU A 287 -4.21 13.42 -4.63
CA LEU A 287 -3.96 13.17 -3.21
C LEU A 287 -3.31 14.37 -2.50
N THR A 288 -2.44 15.13 -3.19
CA THR A 288 -1.84 16.35 -2.64
C THR A 288 -2.90 17.39 -2.23
N LEU A 289 -4.01 17.46 -2.97
CA LEU A 289 -5.14 18.34 -2.63
C LEU A 289 -6.02 17.78 -1.50
N LEU A 290 -6.04 16.45 -1.33
CA LEU A 290 -6.90 15.75 -0.39
C LEU A 290 -6.26 15.56 0.99
N VAL A 291 -4.99 15.16 1.07
CA VAL A 291 -4.33 14.81 2.34
C VAL A 291 -4.33 15.96 3.37
N PRO A 292 -4.16 17.25 3.00
CA PRO A 292 -4.21 18.34 3.97
C PRO A 292 -5.58 18.54 4.64
N ILE A 293 -6.68 18.12 4.00
CA ILE A 293 -8.04 18.27 4.55
C ILE A 293 -8.51 17.04 5.34
N MET A 294 -7.73 15.95 5.33
CA MET A 294 -8.04 14.74 6.08
C MET A 294 -7.69 14.89 7.56
N ASP A 295 -8.57 14.41 8.43
CA ASP A 295 -8.28 14.24 9.86
C ASP A 295 -7.30 13.05 10.04
N ASP A 296 -6.41 13.13 11.03
CA ASP A 296 -5.40 12.09 11.34
C ASP A 296 -4.54 11.64 10.14
N ASN A 297 -4.09 12.59 9.31
CA ASN A 297 -3.40 12.34 8.03
C ASN A 297 -1.94 11.86 8.12
N PHE A 298 -1.45 11.45 9.29
CA PHE A 298 -0.03 11.08 9.50
C PHE A 298 0.41 9.90 8.62
N GLU A 299 -0.42 8.86 8.52
CA GLU A 299 -0.13 7.69 7.69
C GLU A 299 -0.10 8.06 6.20
N MET A 300 -1.08 8.84 5.75
CA MET A 300 -1.14 9.33 4.37
C MET A 300 0.07 10.22 4.03
N LYS A 301 0.56 11.07 4.95
CA LYS A 301 1.77 11.88 4.72
C LYS A 301 2.98 11.02 4.42
N LYS A 302 3.22 9.96 5.20
CA LYS A 302 4.32 9.01 4.96
C LYS A 302 4.17 8.29 3.61
N LYS A 303 2.94 7.89 3.27
CA LYS A 303 2.66 7.27 1.97
C LYS A 303 2.89 8.23 0.81
N MET A 304 2.53 9.52 0.97
CA MET A 304 2.80 10.56 -0.03
C MET A 304 4.29 10.82 -0.23
N GLU A 305 5.09 10.81 0.84
CA GLU A 305 6.56 10.89 0.73
C GLU A 305 7.12 9.71 -0.07
N THR A 306 6.66 8.50 0.22
CA THR A 306 7.07 7.28 -0.50
C THR A 306 6.65 7.33 -1.97
N MET A 307 5.43 7.79 -2.25
CA MET A 307 4.90 7.95 -3.61
C MET A 307 5.70 8.95 -4.43
N LEU A 308 6.16 10.06 -3.82
CA LEU A 308 7.04 11.01 -4.48
C LEU A 308 8.38 10.36 -4.87
N GLN A 309 8.96 9.56 -3.98
CA GLN A 309 10.17 8.80 -4.30
C GLN A 309 9.94 7.79 -5.43
N SER A 310 8.78 7.15 -5.45
CA SER A 310 8.37 6.26 -6.54
C SER A 310 8.29 6.98 -7.88
N LEU A 311 7.71 8.18 -7.92
CA LEU A 311 7.66 9.00 -9.14
C LEU A 311 9.06 9.36 -9.64
N VAL A 312 9.94 9.86 -8.77
CA VAL A 312 11.31 10.23 -9.14
C VAL A 312 12.07 9.04 -9.72
N LYS A 313 11.88 7.84 -9.17
CA LYS A 313 12.50 6.61 -9.68
C LYS A 313 12.02 6.27 -11.10
N ILE A 314 10.72 6.33 -11.35
CA ILE A 314 10.15 6.05 -12.68
C ILE A 314 10.66 7.06 -13.70
N GLU A 315 10.62 8.36 -13.36
CA GLU A 315 11.06 9.44 -14.25
C GLU A 315 12.55 9.34 -14.60
N ASN A 316 13.39 9.10 -13.59
CA ASN A 316 14.83 8.93 -13.80
C ASN A 316 15.15 7.67 -14.61
N GLY A 317 14.46 6.56 -14.34
CA GLY A 317 14.60 5.32 -15.10
C GLY A 317 14.24 5.51 -16.57
N ALA A 318 13.08 6.11 -16.84
CA ALA A 318 12.60 6.36 -18.20
C ALA A 318 13.53 7.33 -18.95
N ARG A 319 13.96 8.43 -18.31
CA ARG A 319 14.88 9.40 -18.91
C ARG A 319 16.23 8.79 -19.26
N THR A 320 16.77 7.96 -18.37
CA THR A 320 18.05 7.27 -18.58
C THR A 320 17.95 6.28 -19.73
N ALA A 321 16.89 5.47 -19.76
CA ALA A 321 16.64 4.53 -20.85
C ALA A 321 16.50 5.26 -22.19
N PHE A 322 15.72 6.33 -22.27
CA PHE A 322 15.58 7.13 -23.47
C PHE A 322 16.93 7.65 -23.99
N PHE A 323 17.79 8.15 -23.10
CA PHE A 323 19.11 8.65 -23.46
C PHE A 323 20.05 7.54 -23.95
N LEU A 324 20.02 6.37 -23.31
CA LEU A 324 20.82 5.21 -23.71
C LEU A 324 20.37 4.63 -25.05
N PHE A 325 19.05 4.46 -25.25
CA PHE A 325 18.49 4.01 -26.53
C PHE A 325 18.73 5.02 -27.65
N GLY A 326 18.65 6.32 -27.37
CA GLY A 326 18.99 7.37 -28.34
C GLY A 326 20.47 7.36 -28.75
N LYS A 327 21.37 7.06 -27.82
CA LYS A 327 22.80 6.85 -28.12
C LYS A 327 23.03 5.56 -28.91
N PHE A 328 22.33 4.47 -28.56
CA PHE A 328 22.41 3.20 -29.29
C PHE A 328 21.94 3.38 -30.73
N LEU A 329 20.78 4.00 -30.97
CA LEU A 329 20.31 4.29 -32.33
C LEU A 329 21.28 5.16 -33.12
N ARG A 330 21.90 6.19 -32.49
CA ARG A 330 22.93 7.00 -33.15
C ARG A 330 24.16 6.18 -33.50
N PHE A 331 24.58 5.25 -32.64
CA PHE A 331 25.71 4.37 -32.87
C PHE A 331 25.41 3.35 -33.98
N THR A 332 24.21 2.74 -33.97
CA THR A 332 23.75 1.78 -34.97
C THR A 332 23.50 2.45 -36.33
N LEU A 333 22.95 3.67 -36.38
CA LEU A 333 22.89 4.46 -37.63
C LEU A 333 24.29 4.80 -38.12
N TYR A 334 25.22 5.20 -37.24
CA TYR A 334 26.61 5.43 -37.65
C TYR A 334 27.22 4.16 -38.26
N PHE A 335 27.02 3.01 -37.62
CA PHE A 335 27.61 1.73 -38.06
C PHE A 335 26.92 1.12 -39.29
N HIS A 336 25.65 1.41 -39.56
CA HIS A 336 24.91 0.95 -40.74
C HIS A 336 24.90 1.95 -41.91
N LEU A 337 25.11 3.26 -41.69
CA LEU A 337 25.32 4.22 -42.78
C LEU A 337 26.79 4.31 -43.23
N PHE A 338 27.78 3.95 -42.41
CA PHE A 338 29.20 3.97 -42.83
C PHE A 338 29.72 2.80 -43.69
N PRO A 339 29.11 1.61 -43.82
CA PRO A 339 29.66 0.56 -44.68
C PRO A 339 29.46 0.84 -46.18
N ALA A 340 28.61 1.80 -46.55
CA ALA A 340 28.31 2.08 -47.96
C ALA A 340 29.27 3.09 -48.63
N CYS A 341 30.20 3.72 -47.90
CA CYS A 341 31.10 4.75 -48.46
C CYS A 341 32.58 4.36 -48.51
N PHE A 342 32.96 3.11 -48.18
CA PHE A 342 34.37 2.67 -48.21
C PHE A 342 34.61 1.40 -49.05
N SER A 343 33.95 1.29 -50.20
CA SER A 343 34.27 0.27 -51.22
C SER A 343 34.06 0.78 -52.65
N VAL A 344 34.73 1.87 -53.03
CA VAL A 344 35.13 2.12 -54.42
C VAL A 344 36.46 2.87 -54.41
N HIS A 345 37.39 2.44 -55.27
CA HIS A 345 38.79 2.91 -55.45
C HIS A 345 39.73 2.50 -54.32
N VAL A 346 40.64 1.54 -54.49
CA VAL A 346 41.73 1.56 -55.49
C VAL A 346 42.06 0.12 -55.96
N ARG A 347 41.95 -0.13 -57.26
CA ARG A 347 42.67 -1.22 -57.94
C ARG A 347 43.01 -0.77 -59.37
N GLY A 348 44.31 -0.71 -59.68
CA GLY A 348 44.83 -0.70 -61.04
C GLY A 348 45.49 0.60 -61.49
N SER A 349 46.75 0.82 -61.10
CA SER A 349 47.71 1.48 -61.98
C SER A 349 48.95 0.61 -62.00
N GLU A 350 49.20 0.05 -63.18
CA GLU A 350 50.39 -0.72 -63.52
C GLU A 350 51.65 0.14 -63.32
N TYR A 351 52.71 -0.44 -62.78
CA TYR A 351 54.05 0.15 -62.81
C TYR A 351 54.99 -0.82 -63.52
N ILE A 352 55.43 -0.38 -64.69
CA ILE A 352 56.42 -0.98 -65.58
C ILE A 352 57.81 -0.77 -64.96
N PRO A 353 58.73 -1.77 -64.94
CA PRO A 353 60.10 -1.56 -64.52
C PRO A 353 60.97 -1.12 -65.69
N LEU A 354 61.64 0.03 -65.58
CA LEU A 354 62.76 0.39 -66.46
C LEU A 354 64.02 0.69 -65.65
N LEU A 355 65.08 0.02 -66.08
CA LEU A 355 66.48 0.11 -65.69
C LEU A 355 67.03 1.55 -65.63
N GLY A 356 67.99 1.80 -64.72
CA GLY A 356 68.95 2.89 -64.88
C GLY A 356 69.63 3.41 -63.62
N SER A 357 70.67 2.69 -63.16
CA SER A 357 71.91 3.17 -62.50
C SER A 357 71.95 4.52 -61.75
N ALA A 358 72.27 4.49 -60.47
CA ALA A 358 73.60 4.81 -59.90
C ALA A 358 73.50 5.06 -58.37
N ASP A 359 74.21 4.21 -57.64
CA ASP A 359 74.59 4.27 -56.22
C ASP A 359 75.27 5.60 -55.81
N PRO A 360 75.72 5.76 -54.54
CA PRO A 360 75.10 5.42 -53.25
C PRO A 360 75.26 6.58 -52.23
N ASP A 361 74.62 6.52 -51.06
CA ASP A 361 75.38 6.88 -49.86
C ASP A 361 74.90 6.19 -48.58
N TYR A 362 75.87 6.02 -47.70
CA TYR A 362 76.03 4.96 -46.70
C TYR A 362 75.51 5.33 -45.30
N SER A 363 75.21 4.27 -44.53
CA SER A 363 75.37 4.15 -43.06
C SER A 363 74.40 4.96 -42.17
N PHE A 364 74.15 4.65 -40.89
CA PHE A 364 74.80 3.78 -39.90
C PHE A 364 73.87 3.72 -38.66
N LEU A 365 73.96 2.63 -37.87
CA LEU A 365 73.58 2.48 -36.43
C LEU A 365 72.09 2.57 -36.07
N GLY A 366 71.50 1.66 -35.29
CA GLY A 366 72.06 0.57 -34.47
C GLY A 366 71.42 0.58 -33.06
N LEU A 367 70.88 -0.59 -32.67
CA LEU A 367 70.71 -1.13 -31.30
C LEU A 367 69.69 -0.40 -30.38
N ALA A 368 68.69 -1.07 -29.77
CA ALA A 368 68.75 -2.08 -28.67
C ALA A 368 69.51 -1.51 -27.45
N ASP A 369 69.05 -1.49 -26.19
CA ASP A 369 68.15 -2.33 -25.42
C ASP A 369 67.81 -1.62 -24.07
N THR A 370 66.76 -2.12 -23.39
CA THR A 370 66.57 -2.23 -21.91
C THR A 370 66.81 -1.04 -20.97
N GLU A 371 65.74 -0.59 -20.30
CA GLU A 371 65.42 -0.89 -18.87
C GLU A 371 63.93 -0.66 -18.58
#